data_AF-A0A268A6N8-F1
#
_entry.id   AF-A0A268A6N8-F1
#
_cell.length_a   1.000
_cell.length_b   1.000
_cell.length_c   1.000
_cell.angle_alpha   90.00
_cell.angle_beta   90.00
_cell.angle_gamma   90.00
#
_symmetry.space_group_name_H-M   'P 1'
#
loop_
_entity.id
_entity.type
_entity.pdbx_description
1 polymer ?
#
loop_
_entity_poly.entity_id
_entity_poly.type
_entity_poly.pdbx_seq_one_letter_code
_entity_poly.pdbx_strand_id
1 'polypeptide(L)' 'MSTNELIIIILVIPILLAQGIWLYVDAKRRGTYAWAWGIVGLIQFPTPLLLYYVFIIRKDKRR' A
#
# COMPACT_ATOMS: atom_id res chain seq x y z
N MET A 1 22.10 11.67 12.30
CA MET A 1 20.65 11.41 12.31
C MET A 1 20.09 11.91 13.62
N SER A 2 19.17 12.86 13.59
CA SER A 2 18.50 13.42 14.76
C SER A 2 17.48 12.43 15.34
N THR A 3 17.11 12.62 16.61
CA THR A 3 16.07 11.82 17.27
C THR A 3 14.73 11.88 16.50
N ASN A 4 14.41 13.03 15.90
CA ASN A 4 13.18 13.20 15.12
C ASN A 4 13.20 12.35 13.84
N GLU A 5 14.34 12.31 13.13
CA GLU A 5 14.50 11.47 11.93
C GLU A 5 14.37 9.98 12.28
N LEU A 6 14.94 9.55 13.42
CA LEU A 6 14.81 8.18 13.92
C LEU A 6 13.36 7.81 14.20
N ILE A 7 12.62 8.68 14.90
CA ILE A 7 11.20 8.48 15.20
C ILE A 7 10.39 8.37 13.90
N ILE A 8 10.64 9.26 12.93
CA ILE A 8 9.96 9.23 11.63
C ILE A 8 10.20 7.90 10.92
N ILE A 9 11.44 7.44 10.84
CA ILE A 9 11.77 6.17 10.16
C ILE A 9 11.09 4.98 10.85
N ILE A 10 11.14 4.93 12.19
CA ILE A 10 10.51 3.85 12.98
C ILE A 10 8.99 3.80 12.76
N LEU A 11 8.34 4.94 12.51
CA LEU A 11 6.91 4.98 12.21
C LEU A 11 6.60 4.70 10.74
N VAL A 12 7.40 5.23 9.81
CA VAL A 12 7.15 5.13 8.36
C VAL A 12 7.34 3.70 7.85
N ILE A 13 8.36 2.98 8.32
CA ILE A 13 8.62 1.59 7.91
C ILE A 13 7.41 0.67 8.16
N PRO A 14 6.85 0.55 9.37
CA PRO A 14 5.70 -0.32 9.61
C PRO A 14 4.46 0.15 8.87
N ILE A 15 4.27 1.46 8.63
CA ILE A 15 3.16 1.98 7.82
C ILE A 15 3.29 1.54 6.36
N LEU A 16 4.48 1.63 5.76
CA LEU A 16 4.77 1.13 4.41
C LEU A 16 4.59 -0.38 4.34
N LEU A 17 5.13 -1.14 5.29
CA LEU A 17 4.96 -2.58 5.32
C LEU A 17 3.48 -2.99 5.45
N ALA A 18 2.74 -2.39 6.38
CA ALA A 18 1.33 -2.68 6.59
C ALA A 18 0.50 -2.38 5.33
N GLN A 19 0.71 -1.23 4.69
CA GLN A 19 -0.03 -0.89 3.47
C GLN A 19 0.35 -1.81 2.29
N GLY A 20 1.63 -2.12 2.11
CA GLY A 20 2.11 -2.97 1.01
C GLY A 20 1.62 -4.40 1.16
N ILE A 21 1.65 -4.95 2.37
CA ILE A 21 1.08 -6.27 2.69
C ILE A 21 -0.43 -6.28 2.44
N TRP A 22 -1.14 -5.25 2.90
CA TRP A 22 -2.58 -5.15 2.69
C TRP A 22 -2.94 -5.09 1.20
N LEU A 23 -2.25 -4.25 0.43
CA LEU A 23 -2.41 -4.15 -1.03
C LEU A 23 -2.12 -5.48 -1.72
N TYR A 24 -1.05 -6.18 -1.35
CA TYR A 24 -0.72 -7.49 -1.90
C TYR A 24 -1.81 -8.52 -1.61
N VAL A 25 -2.27 -8.63 -0.36
CA VAL A 25 -3.28 -9.60 0.05
C VAL A 25 -4.62 -9.33 -0.63
N ASP A 26 -5.07 -8.08 -0.65
CA ASP A 26 -6.34 -7.71 -1.27
C ASP A 26 -6.28 -7.89 -2.81
N ALA A 27 -5.19 -7.48 -3.45
CA ALA A 27 -5.01 -7.65 -4.90
C ALA A 27 -4.96 -9.13 -5.29
N LYS A 28 -4.33 -9.98 -4.47
CA LYS A 28 -4.31 -11.45 -4.65
C LYS A 28 -5.71 -12.04 -4.55
N ARG A 29 -6.53 -11.59 -3.59
CA ARG A 29 -7.92 -12.05 -3.43
C ARG A 29 -8.80 -11.68 -4.62
N ARG A 30 -8.55 -10.52 -5.26
CA ARG A 30 -9.29 -10.05 -6.45
C ARG A 30 -8.75 -10.59 -7.78
N GLY A 31 -7.71 -11.43 -7.76
CA GLY A 31 -7.09 -11.94 -8.99
C GLY A 31 -6.41 -10.85 -9.84
N THR A 32 -5.98 -9.75 -9.22
CA THR A 32 -5.26 -8.66 -9.90
C THR A 32 -3.74 -8.75 -9.64
N TYR A 33 -2.97 -7.80 -10.16
CA TYR A 33 -1.50 -7.78 -10.08
C TYR A 33 -0.97 -7.56 -8.64
N ALA A 34 -1.02 -8.61 -7.81
CA ALA A 34 -0.68 -8.55 -6.38
C ALA A 34 0.73 -8.03 -6.11
N TRP A 35 1.73 -8.52 -6.85
CA TRP A 35 3.11 -8.07 -6.72
C TRP A 35 3.30 -6.60 -7.11
N ALA A 36 2.63 -6.13 -8.16
CA ALA A 36 2.70 -4.73 -8.57
C ALA A 36 2.16 -3.81 -7.46
N TRP A 37 0.98 -4.13 -6.92
CA TRP A 37 0.37 -3.32 -5.85
C TRP A 37 1.12 -3.43 -4.51
N GLY A 38 1.68 -4.60 -4.19
CA GLY A 38 2.51 -4.78 -3.01
C GLY A 38 3.78 -3.93 -3.05
N ILE A 39 4.54 -3.97 -4.15
CA ILE A 39 5.78 -3.20 -4.29
C ILE A 39 5.49 -1.69 -4.37
N VAL A 40 4.49 -1.27 -5.16
CA VAL A 40 4.12 0.15 -5.28
C VAL A 40 3.65 0.70 -3.93
N GLY A 41 2.98 -0.13 -3.11
CA GLY A 41 2.59 0.19 -1.74
C GLY A 41 3.77 0.46 -0.79
N LEU A 42 4.98 -0.02 -1.08
CA LEU A 42 6.16 0.22 -0.25
C LEU A 42 6.91 1.52 -0.61
N ILE A 43 6.56 2.18 -1.71
CA ILE A 43 7.28 3.37 -2.20
C ILE A 43 6.89 4.63 -1.43
N GLN A 44 5.58 4.84 -1.23
CA GLN A 44 5.07 6.04 -0.60
C GLN A 44 3.71 5.78 0.05
N PHE A 45 3.38 6.54 1.10
CA PHE A 45 2.05 6.61 1.69
C PHE A 45 1.47 8.01 1.49
N PRO A 46 0.17 8.21 1.23
CA PRO A 46 -0.90 7.23 1.02
C PRO A 46 -1.25 6.98 -0.47
N THR A 47 -0.50 7.55 -1.42
CA THR A 47 -0.86 7.61 -2.85
C THR A 47 -1.18 6.24 -3.49
N PRO A 48 -0.38 5.16 -3.31
CA PRO A 48 -0.69 3.83 -3.84
C PRO A 48 -2.03 3.29 -3.36
N LEU A 49 -2.36 3.54 -2.09
CA LEU A 49 -3.60 3.09 -1.48
C LEU A 49 -4.81 3.82 -2.07
N LEU A 50 -4.69 5.14 -2.32
CA LEU A 50 -5.72 5.92 -3.00
C LEU A 50 -5.93 5.46 -4.45
N LEU A 51 -4.85 5.25 -5.21
CA LEU A 51 -4.94 4.76 -6.59
C LEU A 51 -5.57 3.37 -6.64
N TYR A 52 -5.15 2.47 -5.74
CA TYR A 52 -5.72 1.13 -5.63
C TYR A 52 -7.22 1.16 -5.34
N TYR A 53 -7.65 2.02 -4.41
CA TYR A 53 -9.07 2.18 -4.10
C TYR A 53 -9.89 2.63 -5.31
N VAL A 54 -9.42 3.66 -6.03
CA VAL A 54 -10.14 4.22 -7.18
C VAL A 54 -10.17 3.26 -8.38
N PHE A 55 -9.05 2.59 -8.68
CA PHE A 55 -8.95 1.78 -9.89
C PHE A 55 -9.36 0.32 -9.70
N ILE A 56 -9.15 -0.27 -8.53
CA ILE A 56 -9.44 -1.69 -8.28
C ILE A 56 -10.73 -1.83 -7.48
N ILE A 57 -10.76 -1.34 -6.24
CA ILE A 57 -11.89 -1.57 -5.33
C ILE A 57 -13.20 -0.98 -5.88
N ARG A 58 -13.16 0.26 -6.41
CA ARG A 58 -14.36 0.91 -6.95
C ARG A 58 -14.87 0.25 -8.24
N LYS A 59 -13.98 -0.29 -9.08
CA LYS A 59 -14.37 -1.00 -10.31
C LYS A 59 -14.95 -2.38 -10.00
N ASP A 60 -14.40 -3.06 -9.00
CA ASP A 60 -14.86 -4.38 -8.57
C ASP A 60 -16.30 -4.32 -8.02
N LYS A 61 -16.64 -3.28 -7.23
CA LYS A 61 -18.02 -3.06 -6.73
C LYS A 61 -19.06 -2.72 -7.81
N ARG A 62 -18.63 -2.41 -9.04
CA ARG A 62 -19.52 -2.04 -10.15
C ARG A 62 -19.71 -3.17 -11.17
N ARG A 63 -19.01 -4.28 -11.01
CA ARG A 63 -19.23 -5.52 -11.76
C ARG A 63 -20.16 -6.42 -10.98
#